data_AF-A0A4Q3B7W2-F1
#
_entry.id   AF-A0A4Q3B7W2-F1
#
_cell.length_a   1.000
_cell.length_b   1.000
_cell.length_c   1.000
_cell.angle_alpha   90.00
_cell.angle_beta   90.00
_cell.angle_gamma   90.00
#
_symmetry.space_group_name_H-M   'P 1'
#
loop_
_entity.id
_entity.type
_entity.pdbx_description
1 polymer ?
#
loop_
_entity_poly.entity_id
_entity_poly.type
_entity_poly.pdbx_seq_one_letter_code
_entity_poly.pdbx_strand_id
1 'polypeptide(L)'
;MNQRYYSLDVFRGATVALMIMVNNPGSWGHIYSPLAHAGWHGATPTDLVFPFFLFAVGNAIAFVMPRLQAAGDAVFLKKVFKRAILIFAIGLFLN
;
A
#
# COMPACT_ATOMS: atom_id res chain seq x y z
N MET A 1 24.21 -5.54 -5.99
CA MET A 1 23.59 -4.27 -6.43
C MET A 1 22.17 -4.19 -5.84
N ASN A 2 21.94 -3.23 -4.95
CA ASN A 2 20.63 -3.03 -4.31
C ASN A 2 19.73 -2.20 -5.24
N GLN A 3 19.32 -2.80 -6.35
CA GLN A 3 18.57 -2.11 -7.39
C GLN A 3 17.14 -1.88 -6.89
N ARG A 4 16.80 -0.61 -6.68
CA ARG A 4 15.49 -0.15 -6.27
C ARG A 4 14.65 0.07 -7.52
N TYR A 5 13.48 -0.55 -7.58
CA TYR A 5 12.58 -0.45 -8.72
C TYR A 5 11.69 0.79 -8.57
N TYR A 6 12.12 1.88 -9.21
CA TYR A 6 11.39 3.15 -9.17
C TYR A 6 9.95 3.02 -9.67
N SER A 7 9.70 2.25 -10.73
CA SER A 7 8.34 2.04 -11.26
C SER A 7 7.42 1.41 -10.22
N LEU A 8 7.92 0.49 -9.40
CA LEU A 8 7.13 -0.16 -8.35
C LEU A 8 6.84 0.79 -7.18
N ASP A 9 7.82 1.62 -6.81
CA ASP A 9 7.63 2.66 -5.79
C ASP A 9 6.60 3.71 -6.24
N VAL A 10 6.66 4.14 -7.50
CA VAL A 10 5.70 5.09 -8.10
C VAL A 10 4.32 4.46 -8.17
N PHE A 11 4.20 3.20 -8.62
CA PHE A 11 2.92 2.50 -8.70
C PHE A 11 2.25 2.39 -7.32
N ARG A 12 2.98 1.92 -6.30
CA ARG A 12 2.48 1.88 -4.92
C ARG A 12 2.05 3.27 -4.42
N GLY A 13 2.88 4.29 -4.67
CA GLY A 13 2.58 5.67 -4.27
C GLY A 13 1.31 6.22 -4.90
N ALA A 14 1.12 5.98 -6.20
CA ALA A 14 -0.09 6.36 -6.93
C ALA A 14 -1.34 5.67 -6.36
N THR A 15 -1.25 4.38 -6.01
CA THR A 15 -2.36 3.66 -5.38
C THR A 15 -2.73 4.24 -4.01
N VAL A 16 -1.75 4.62 -3.18
CA VAL A 16 -2.01 5.26 -1.88
C VAL A 16 -2.61 6.65 -2.05
N ALA A 17 -2.11 7.45 -3.01
CA ALA A 17 -2.67 8.76 -3.30
C ALA A 17 -4.15 8.64 -3.75
N LEU A 18 -4.46 7.68 -4.62
CA LEU A 18 -5.82 7.40 -5.05
C LEU A 18 -6.69 6.93 -3.87
N MET A 19 -6.17 6.08 -2.99
CA MET A 19 -6.86 5.64 -1.77
C MET A 19 -7.23 6.81 -0.85
N ILE A 20 -6.33 7.78 -0.67
CA ILE A 20 -6.61 8.98 0.14
C ILE A 20 -7.67 9.84 -0.56
N MET A 21 -7.55 10.02 -1.88
CA MET A 21 -8.49 10.82 -2.68
C MET A 21 -9.92 10.29 -2.60
N VAL A 22 -10.12 8.97 -2.61
CA VAL A 22 -11.45 8.36 -2.57
C VAL A 22 -12.03 8.28 -1.15
N ASN A 23 -11.17 8.11 -0.14
CA ASN A 23 -11.62 8.02 1.26
C ASN A 23 -11.89 9.38 1.91
N ASN A 24 -11.37 10.47 1.36
CA ASN A 24 -11.58 11.81 1.90
C ASN A 24 -12.12 12.77 0.83
N PRO A 25 -13.37 12.57 0.35
CA PRO A 25 -13.96 13.40 -0.70
C PRO A 25 -14.29 14.84 -0.24
N GLY A 26 -14.07 15.18 1.05
CA GLY A 26 -14.40 16.47 1.65
C GLY A 26 -15.91 16.64 1.90
N SER A 27 -16.73 16.48 0.87
CA SER A 27 -18.20 16.47 0.96
C SER A 27 -18.77 15.21 0.34
N TRP A 28 -19.40 14.36 1.15
CA TRP A 28 -20.09 13.15 0.71
C TRP A 28 -21.25 13.42 -0.27
N GLY A 29 -21.70 14.67 -0.41
CA GLY A 29 -22.72 15.11 -1.35
C GLY A 29 -22.21 15.60 -2.72
N HIS A 30 -20.89 15.78 -2.88
CA HIS A 30 -20.25 16.25 -4.14
C HIS A 30 -19.15 15.29 -4.61
N ILE A 31 -19.42 13.99 -4.53
CA ILE A 31 -18.48 12.97 -5.02
C ILE A 31 -18.61 12.91 -6.55
N TYR A 32 -17.51 13.07 -7.27
CA TYR A 32 -17.47 12.83 -8.71
C TYR A 32 -17.92 11.40 -8.98
N SER A 33 -18.87 11.19 -9.90
CA SER A 33 -19.45 9.86 -10.17
C SER A 33 -18.43 8.73 -10.42
N PRO A 34 -17.25 8.95 -11.04
CA PRO A 34 -16.22 7.91 -11.19
C PRO A 34 -15.45 7.58 -9.90
N LEU A 35 -15.55 8.42 -8.87
CA LEU A 35 -14.89 8.28 -7.56
C LEU A 35 -15.84 7.73 -6.49
N ALA A 36 -17.11 7.50 -6.82
CA ALA A 36 -18.04 6.82 -5.94
C ALA A 36 -17.91 5.32 -6.13
N HIS A 37 -17.96 4.54 -5.03
CA HIS A 37 -17.99 3.09 -5.11
C HIS A 37 -19.26 2.61 -5.84
N ALA A 38 -19.12 1.55 -6.64
CA ALA A 38 -20.27 0.86 -7.20
C ALA A 38 -21.14 0.28 -6.07
N GLY A 39 -22.47 0.31 -6.23
CA GLY A 39 -23.38 -0.19 -5.18
C GLY A 39 -23.27 -1.70 -4.94
N TRP A 40 -23.38 -2.51 -5.99
CA TRP A 40 -23.31 -3.99 -5.89
C TRP A 40 -22.90 -4.64 -7.21
N HIS A 41 -23.52 -4.20 -8.31
CA HIS A 41 -23.14 -4.58 -9.67
C HIS A 41 -22.49 -3.38 -10.36
N GLY A 42 -21.21 -3.51 -10.66
CA GLY A 42 -20.42 -2.47 -11.30
C GLY A 42 -18.97 -2.57 -10.87
N ALA A 43 -18.09 -1.93 -11.63
CA ALA A 43 -16.71 -1.72 -11.27
C ALA A 43 -16.40 -0.24 -11.51
N THR A 44 -16.07 0.48 -10.45
CA THR A 44 -15.59 1.85 -10.54
C THR A 44 -14.08 1.87 -10.36
N PRO A 45 -13.38 2.90 -10.87
CA PRO A 45 -11.95 3.05 -10.67
C PRO A 45 -11.49 2.97 -9.21
N THR A 46 -12.36 3.34 -8.26
CA THR A 46 -12.05 3.31 -6.82
C THR A 46 -12.04 1.89 -6.25
N ASP A 47 -12.86 0.99 -6.79
CA ASP A 47 -12.91 -0.42 -6.40
C ASP A 47 -11.61 -1.16 -6.78
N LEU A 48 -10.92 -0.66 -7.81
CA LEU A 48 -9.67 -1.25 -8.31
C LEU A 48 -8.42 -0.83 -7.53
N VAL A 49 -8.51 0.20 -6.68
CA VAL A 49 -7.40 0.68 -5.85
C VAL A 49 -6.82 -0.44 -5.00
N PHE A 50 -7.69 -1.20 -4.31
CA PHE A 50 -7.25 -2.27 -3.43
C PHE A 50 -6.61 -3.46 -4.18
N PRO A 51 -7.21 -4.00 -5.27
CA PRO A 51 -6.55 -4.98 -6.13
C PRO A 51 -5.17 -4.54 -6.64
N PHE A 52 -5.04 -3.29 -7.11
CA PHE A 52 -3.75 -2.77 -7.57
C PHE A 52 -2.73 -2.66 -6.43
N PHE A 53 -3.18 -2.29 -5.23
CA PHE A 53 -2.32 -2.27 -4.05
C PHE A 53 -1.79 -3.67 -3.71
N LEU A 54 -2.65 -4.69 -3.70
CA LEU A 54 -2.24 -6.08 -3.47
C LEU A 54 -1.27 -6.58 -4.54
N PHE A 55 -1.48 -6.22 -5.81
CA PHE A 55 -0.55 -6.55 -6.89
C PHE A 55 0.83 -5.92 -6.67
N ALA A 56 0.88 -4.64 -6.27
CA ALA A 56 2.13 -3.94 -5.95
C ALA A 56 2.87 -4.62 -4.79
N VAL A 57 2.15 -4.96 -3.72
CA VAL A 57 2.70 -5.64 -2.54
C VAL A 57 3.22 -7.03 -2.89
N GLY A 58 2.47 -7.82 -3.67
CA GLY A 58 2.88 -9.14 -4.11
C GLY A 58 4.18 -9.12 -4.92
N ASN A 59 4.28 -8.19 -5.89
CA ASN A 59 5.51 -7.98 -6.65
C ASN A 59 6.68 -7.57 -5.74
N ALA A 60 6.45 -6.65 -4.79
CA ALA A 60 7.49 -6.22 -3.85
C ALA A 60 8.00 -7.38 -2.98
N ILE A 61 7.11 -8.27 -2.52
CA ILE A 61 7.49 -9.44 -1.73
C ILE A 61 8.34 -10.39 -2.57
N ALA A 62 7.96 -10.67 -3.82
CA ALA A 62 8.72 -11.55 -4.72
C ALA A 62 10.17 -11.09 -4.91
N PHE A 63 10.42 -9.78 -4.97
CA PHE A 63 11.79 -9.24 -5.10
C PHE A 63 12.60 -9.26 -3.79
N VAL A 64 11.93 -9.19 -2.63
CA VAL A 64 12.59 -9.11 -1.32
C VAL A 64 12.81 -10.49 -0.71
N MET A 65 11.97 -11.49 -1.03
CA MET A 65 12.01 -12.83 -0.44
C MET A 65 13.35 -13.55 -0.62
N PRO A 66 13.98 -13.59 -1.83
CA PRO A 66 15.26 -14.30 -2.01
C PRO A 66 16.39 -13.66 -1.19
N ARG A 67 16.38 -12.32 -1.08
CA ARG A 67 17.36 -11.57 -0.28
C ARG A 67 17.17 -11.79 1.22
N LEU A 68 15.92 -11.91 1.68
CA LEU A 68 15.62 -12.20 3.08
C LEU A 68 16.01 -13.62 3.47
N GLN A 69 15.74 -14.60 2.60
CA GLN A 69 16.16 -15.99 2.82
C GLN A 69 17.69 -16.10 2.92
N ALA A 70 18.44 -15.41 2.05
CA ALA A 70 19.90 -15.38 2.12
C ALA A 70 20.46 -14.67 3.36
N ALA A 71 19.71 -13.76 3.99
CA ALA A 71 20.15 -12.99 5.16
C ALA A 71 19.90 -13.71 6.49
N GLY A 72 19.09 -14.78 6.51
CA GLY A 72 18.76 -15.57 7.69
C GLY A 72 17.62 -15.00 8.56
N ASP A 73 16.98 -15.90 9.31
CA ASP A 73 15.73 -15.64 10.05
C ASP A 73 15.88 -14.55 11.13
N ALA A 74 17.02 -14.50 11.82
CA ALA A 74 17.27 -13.50 12.85
C ALA A 74 17.28 -12.07 12.27
N VAL A 75 17.82 -11.89 11.06
CA VAL A 75 17.84 -10.59 10.37
C VAL A 75 16.43 -10.21 9.91
N PHE A 76 15.66 -11.18 9.41
CA PHE A 76 14.26 -10.97 9.05
C PHE A 76 13.42 -10.52 10.25
N LEU A 77 13.45 -11.28 11.36
CA LEU A 77 12.67 -10.98 12.56
C LEU A 77 13.05 -9.60 13.13
N LYS A 78 14.34 -9.29 13.24
CA LYS A 78 14.80 -7.97 13.69
C LYS A 78 14.25 -6.83 12.81
N LYS A 79 14.23 -7.04 11.48
CA LYS A 79 13.70 -6.06 10.52
C LYS A 79 12.19 -5.88 10.65
N VAL A 80 11.44 -6.97 10.81
CA VAL A 80 9.97 -6.95 10.97
C VAL A 80 9.59 -6.26 12.28
N PHE A 81 10.16 -6.69 13.41
CA PHE A 81 9.87 -6.10 14.72
C PHE A 81 10.22 -4.62 14.77
N LYS A 82 11.40 -4.22 14.27
CA LYS A 82 11.77 -2.80 14.21
C LYS A 82 10.75 -1.97 13.44
N ARG A 83 10.26 -2.46 12.29
CA ARG A 83 9.24 -1.77 11.49
C ARG A 83 7.90 -1.71 12.20
N ALA A 84 7.45 -2.83 12.78
CA ALA A 84 6.20 -2.89 13.51
C ALA A 84 6.19 -1.89 14.68
N ILE A 85 7.25 -1.88 15.50
CA ILE A 85 7.39 -0.96 16.62
C ILE A 85 7.39 0.49 16.16
N LEU A 86 8.13 0.83 15.10
CA LEU A 86 8.16 2.20 14.56
C LEU A 86 6.80 2.66 14.06
N ILE A 87 6.08 1.83 13.29
CA ILE A 87 4.75 2.17 12.78
C ILE A 87 3.77 2.34 13.95
N PHE A 88 3.82 1.45 14.93
CA PHE A 88 2.99 1.53 16.13
C PHE A 88 3.29 2.79 16.95
N ALA A 89 4.57 3.10 17.19
CA ALA A 89 4.97 4.28 17.96
C ALA A 89 4.58 5.60 17.24
N ILE A 90 4.72 5.65 15.91
CA ILE A 90 4.24 6.79 15.11
C ILE A 90 2.72 6.93 15.25
N GLY A 91 1.97 5.82 15.16
CA GLY A 91 0.53 5.82 15.38
C GLY A 91 0.14 6.30 16.78
N LEU A 92 0.86 5.88 17.82
CA LEU A 92 0.62 6.29 19.21
C LEU A 92 0.95 7.77 19.44
N PHE A 93 1.93 8.34 18.72
CA PHE A 93 2.28 9.74 18.82
C PHE A 93 1.32 10.67 18.05
N LEU A 94 0.71 10.18 16.97
CA LEU A 94 -0.26 10.92 16.16
C LEU A 94 -1.70 10.87 16.72
N ASN A 95 -1.98 9.98 17.67
CA ASN A 95 -3.30 9.76 18.27
C ASN A 95 -3.40 10.42 19.65
#